data_AF-A0A4U3M962-F1
#
_entry.id   AF-A0A4U3M962-F1
#
_cell.length_a   1.000
_cell.length_b   1.000
_cell.length_c   1.000
_cell.angle_alpha   90.00
_cell.angle_beta   90.00
_cell.angle_gamma   90.00
#
_symmetry.space_group_name_H-M   'P 1'
#
loop_
_entity.id
_entity.type
_entity.pdbx_description
1 polymer ?
#
loop_
_entity_poly.entity_id
_entity_poly.type
_entity_poly.pdbx_seq_one_letter_code
_entity_poly.pdbx_strand_id
1 'polypeptide(L)'
;MDQCVCGHDRHRAPRDKTEGLVLAGHLRVIEPMLEVVERDDSRWLGILRCTSCGRYWAEDSMSSGHADLFFVYPVDTADPRAWLAAARPVL
;
A
#
# COMPACT_ATOMS: atom_id res chain seq x y z
N MET A 1 -0.02 -8.56 21.90
CA MET A 1 -0.11 -8.62 20.44
C MET A 1 1.11 -7.85 19.93
N ASP A 2 2.14 -8.57 19.50
CA ASP A 2 3.39 -7.95 19.08
C ASP A 2 3.13 -6.97 17.93
N GLN A 3 3.46 -5.70 18.14
CA GLN A 3 3.40 -4.69 17.08
C GLN A 3 4.41 -5.09 16.01
N CYS A 4 3.91 -5.64 14.91
CA CYS A 4 4.73 -5.98 13.77
C CYS A 4 5.45 -4.73 13.26
N VAL A 5 6.73 -4.88 12.92
CA VAL A 5 7.57 -3.79 12.40
C VAL A 5 7.08 -3.23 11.06
N CYS A 6 6.12 -3.89 10.41
CA CYS A 6 5.45 -3.34 9.22
C CYS A 6 4.70 -2.02 9.50
N GLY A 7 4.38 -1.72 10.77
CA GLY A 7 3.78 -0.43 11.15
C GLY A 7 2.32 -0.26 10.72
N HIS A 8 1.58 -1.34 10.45
CA HIS A 8 0.21 -1.30 9.94
C HIS A 8 -0.72 -0.40 10.78
N ASP A 9 -0.65 -0.50 12.11
CA ASP A 9 -1.46 0.33 13.04
C ASP A 9 -1.04 1.81 13.13
N ARG A 10 0.06 2.21 12.47
CA ARG A 10 0.65 3.56 12.59
C ARG A 10 0.45 4.43 11.35
N HIS A 11 -0.04 3.84 10.26
CA HIS A 11 -0.21 4.51 8.98
C HIS A 11 -1.68 4.54 8.56
N ARG A 12 -1.96 5.25 7.48
CA ARG A 12 -3.28 5.35 6.84
C ARG A 12 -3.11 5.70 5.37
N ALA A 13 -4.20 5.64 4.60
CA ALA A 13 -4.21 6.18 3.25
C ALA A 13 -3.76 7.66 3.26
N PRO A 14 -2.86 8.06 2.34
CA PRO A 14 -2.37 9.43 2.29
C PRO A 14 -3.48 10.37 1.82
N ARG A 15 -3.54 11.56 2.41
CA ARG A 15 -4.49 12.62 2.04
C ARG A 15 -3.91 13.62 1.06
N ASP A 16 -2.58 13.66 0.96
CA ASP A 16 -1.84 14.56 0.12
C ASP A 16 -0.47 13.95 -0.27
N LYS A 17 0.21 14.63 -1.19
CA LYS A 17 1.52 14.22 -1.69
C LYS A 17 2.59 14.12 -0.60
N THR A 18 2.52 14.97 0.42
CA THR A 18 3.49 14.97 1.53
C THR A 18 3.34 13.70 2.36
N GLU A 19 2.11 13.30 2.68
CA GLU A 19 1.84 12.02 3.35
C GLU A 19 2.27 10.84 2.48
N GLY A 20 2.03 10.90 1.16
CA GLY A 20 2.48 9.84 0.24
C GLY A 20 4.01 9.70 0.16
N LEU A 21 4.78 10.79 0.27
CA LEU A 21 6.24 10.73 0.34
C LEU A 21 6.73 10.02 1.61
N VAL A 22 6.05 10.23 2.74
CA VAL A 22 6.37 9.50 3.99
C VAL A 22 6.12 8.00 3.79
N LEU A 23 5.00 7.63 3.18
CA LEU A 23 4.66 6.23 2.90
C LEU A 23 5.60 5.59 1.86
N ALA A 24 6.09 6.35 0.88
CA ALA A 24 7.09 5.87 -0.06
C ALA A 24 8.43 5.59 0.62
N GLY A 25 8.82 6.42 1.61
CA GLY A 25 9.97 6.16 2.46
C GLY A 25 9.79 4.89 3.30
N HIS A 26 8.58 4.71 3.86
CA HIS A 26 8.22 3.52 4.63
C HIS A 26 8.23 2.24 3.80
N LEU A 27 7.73 2.28 2.55
CA LEU A 27 7.73 1.15 1.63
C LEU A 27 9.12 0.54 1.49
N ARG A 28 10.18 1.37 1.34
CA ARG A 28 11.57 0.89 1.24
C ARG A 28 12.04 0.09 2.46
N VAL A 29 11.43 0.31 3.63
CA VAL A 29 11.76 -0.39 4.87
C VAL A 29 11.02 -1.72 4.95
N ILE A 30 9.75 -1.77 4.51
CA ILE A 30 8.88 -2.92 4.73
C ILE A 30 8.68 -3.80 3.50
N GLU A 31 9.13 -3.39 2.32
CA GLU A 31 9.05 -4.15 1.06
C GLU A 31 9.48 -5.62 1.19
N PRO A 32 10.59 -5.98 1.88
CA PRO A 32 10.99 -7.38 2.04
C PRO A 32 9.98 -8.24 2.82
N MET A 33 9.05 -7.62 3.53
CA MET A 33 8.02 -8.27 4.32
C MET A 33 6.68 -8.37 3.59
N LEU A 34 6.57 -7.79 2.39
CA LEU A 34 5.34 -7.73 1.63
C LEU A 34 5.35 -8.75 0.50
N GLU A 35 4.28 -9.53 0.40
CA GLU A 35 4.01 -10.38 -0.75
C GLU A 35 2.84 -9.82 -1.56
N VAL A 36 2.90 -9.93 -2.88
CA VAL A 36 1.80 -9.52 -3.77
C VAL A 36 0.67 -10.52 -3.66
N VAL A 37 -0.54 -10.03 -3.37
CA VAL A 37 -1.77 -10.83 -3.34
C VAL A 37 -2.51 -10.69 -4.67
N GLU A 38 -2.72 -9.46 -5.12
CA GLU A 38 -3.45 -9.14 -6.33
C GLU A 38 -2.90 -7.83 -6.92
N ARG A 39 -2.89 -7.70 -8.24
CA ARG A 39 -2.57 -6.46 -8.94
C ARG A 39 -3.61 -6.17 -10.00
N ASP A 40 -3.92 -4.90 -10.19
CA ASP A 40 -4.74 -4.50 -11.31
C ASP A 40 -3.90 -4.58 -12.59
N ASP A 41 -4.54 -4.91 -13.71
CA ASP A 41 -3.89 -5.05 -15.02
C ASP A 41 -3.26 -3.74 -15.50
N SER A 42 -3.70 -2.61 -14.94
CA SER A 42 -3.15 -1.29 -15.18
C SER A 42 -1.79 -1.02 -14.49
N ARG A 43 -1.33 -1.93 -13.60
CA ARG A 43 -0.08 -1.86 -12.80
C ARG A 43 0.00 -0.73 -11.76
N TRP A 44 -1.02 0.12 -11.65
CA TRP A 44 -1.00 1.27 -10.75
C TRP A 44 -1.47 0.93 -9.33
N LEU A 45 -2.29 -0.12 -9.18
CA LEU A 45 -2.89 -0.53 -7.91
C LEU A 45 -2.63 -2.01 -7.62
N GLY A 46 -2.36 -2.33 -6.37
CA GLY A 46 -2.23 -3.72 -5.91
C GLY A 46 -2.60 -3.90 -4.45
N ILE A 47 -2.91 -5.13 -4.08
CA ILE A 47 -2.99 -5.55 -2.67
C ILE A 47 -1.79 -6.40 -2.35
N LEU A 48 -1.12 -6.05 -1.26
CA LEU A 48 0.00 -6.74 -0.68
C LEU A 48 -0.40 -7.28 0.70
N ARG A 49 0.32 -8.31 1.16
CA ARG A 49 0.15 -8.89 2.48
C ARG A 49 1.48 -8.92 3.21
N CYS A 50 1.48 -8.54 4.49
CA CYS A 50 2.66 -8.72 5.32
C CYS A 50 2.82 -10.21 5.66
N THR A 51 3.94 -10.83 5.31
CA THR A 51 4.22 -12.25 5.59
C THR A 51 4.39 -12.53 7.09
N SER A 52 4.69 -11.50 7.89
CA SER A 52 4.88 -11.63 9.34
C SER A 52 3.58 -11.50 10.15
N CYS A 53 2.72 -10.53 9.86
CA CYS A 53 1.47 -10.30 10.61
C CYS A 53 0.20 -10.66 9.85
N GLY A 54 0.29 -10.99 8.57
CA GLY A 54 -0.82 -11.39 7.72
C GLY A 54 -1.77 -10.27 7.29
N ARG A 55 -1.54 -9.01 7.73
CA ARG A 55 -2.40 -7.86 7.41
C ARG A 55 -2.14 -7.30 6.01
N TYR A 56 -3.16 -6.66 5.45
CA TYR A 56 -3.15 -6.16 4.08
C TYR A 56 -2.71 -4.70 3.96
N TRP A 57 -2.03 -4.43 2.86
CA TRP A 57 -1.60 -3.11 2.41
C TRP A 57 -2.09 -2.91 0.98
N ALA A 58 -2.51 -1.70 0.64
CA ALA A 58 -2.67 -1.30 -0.75
C ALA A 58 -1.38 -0.67 -1.25
N GLU A 59 -0.92 -1.11 -2.42
CA GLU A 59 0.10 -0.46 -3.25
C GLU A 59 -0.61 0.50 -4.21
N ASP A 60 -0.11 1.74 -4.27
CA ASP A 60 -0.62 2.79 -5.14
C ASP A 60 0.56 3.67 -5.59
N SER A 61 0.29 4.58 -6.52
CA SER A 61 1.29 5.52 -7.02
C SER A 61 0.71 6.88 -7.34
N MET A 62 1.56 7.90 -7.21
CA MET A 62 1.26 9.25 -7.69
C MET A 62 2.21 9.58 -8.84
N SER A 63 1.65 9.86 -10.01
CA SER A 63 2.43 10.31 -11.17
C SER A 63 2.48 11.83 -11.26
N SER A 64 3.67 12.35 -11.56
CA SER A 64 3.88 13.77 -11.89
C SER A 64 4.07 14.02 -13.39
N GLY A 65 3.86 13.00 -14.22
CA GLY A 65 4.18 13.00 -15.65
C GLY A 65 5.67 12.88 -15.99
N HIS A 66 6.57 13.16 -15.03
CA HIS A 66 8.02 13.01 -15.17
C HIS A 66 8.60 11.86 -14.33
N ALA A 67 7.90 11.50 -13.25
CA ALA A 67 8.27 10.43 -12.35
C ALA A 67 7.04 9.90 -11.61
N ASP A 68 7.09 8.61 -11.29
CA ASP A 68 6.08 7.91 -10.49
C ASP A 68 6.62 7.69 -9.08
N LEU A 69 5.79 8.02 -8.08
CA LEU A 69 6.06 7.75 -6.68
C LEU A 69 5.19 6.59 -6.22
N PHE A 70 5.79 5.45 -5.93
CA PHE A 70 5.10 4.29 -5.37
C PHE A 70 5.11 4.34 -3.84
N PHE A 71 3.98 3.97 -3.23
CA PHE A 71 3.82 3.92 -1.78
C PHE A 71 2.79 2.85 -1.39
N VAL A 72 2.75 2.54 -0.09
CA VAL A 72 1.76 1.61 0.47
C VAL A 72 1.04 2.20 1.67
N TYR A 73 -0.24 1.84 1.85
CA TYR A 73 -1.04 2.21 3.01
C TYR A 73 -1.86 1.03 3.54
N PRO A 74 -2.15 0.98 4.86
CA PRO A 74 -2.88 -0.14 5.43
C PRO A 74 -4.33 -0.15 4.92
N VAL A 75 -4.83 -1.35 4.66
CA VAL A 75 -6.24 -1.58 4.33
C VAL A 75 -6.82 -2.67 5.21
N ASP A 76 -8.01 -2.43 5.75
CA ASP A 76 -8.81 -3.44 6.41
C ASP A 76 -9.85 -3.96 5.42
N THR A 77 -9.56 -5.13 4.85
CA THR A 77 -10.48 -5.81 3.94
C THR A 77 -10.53 -7.31 4.26
N ALA A 78 -11.72 -7.89 4.12
CA ALA A 78 -11.93 -9.33 4.13
C ALA A 78 -11.82 -9.95 2.72
N ASP A 79 -11.87 -9.11 1.67
CA ASP A 79 -11.77 -9.51 0.27
C ASP A 79 -10.83 -8.54 -0.49
N PRO A 80 -9.54 -8.91 -0.63
CA PRO A 80 -8.55 -8.13 -1.37
C PRO A 80 -8.96 -7.80 -2.81
N ARG A 81 -9.62 -8.75 -3.49
CA ARG A 81 -9.97 -8.62 -4.91
C ARG A 81 -11.16 -7.67 -5.09
N ALA A 82 -12.18 -7.80 -4.26
CA ALA A 82 -13.32 -6.88 -4.27
C ALA A 82 -12.89 -5.46 -3.88
N TRP A 83 -11.97 -5.33 -2.91
CA TRP A 83 -11.40 -4.03 -2.56
C TRP A 83 -10.71 -3.39 -3.76
N LEU A 84 -9.84 -4.14 -4.44
CA LEU A 84 -9.09 -3.64 -5.59
C LEU A 84 -10.00 -3.24 -6.75
N ALA A 85 -11.03 -4.03 -7.04
CA ALA A 85 -12.01 -3.72 -8.08
C ALA A 85 -12.83 -2.45 -7.82
N ALA A 86 -12.99 -2.07 -6.55
CA ALA A 86 -13.69 -0.85 -6.13
C ALA A 86 -12.74 0.35 -5.91
N ALA A 87 -11.44 0.11 -5.85
CA ALA A 87 -10.45 1.12 -5.54
C ALA A 87 -10.35 2.16 -6.67
N ARG A 88 -10.06 3.41 -6.26
CA ARG A 88 -9.69 4.49 -7.18
C ARG A 88 -8.28 4.92 -6.81
N PRO A 89 -7.41 5.22 -7.79
CA PRO A 89 -6.09 5.77 -7.50
C PRO A 89 -6.20 7.02 -6.62
N VAL A 90 -5.29 7.15 -5.66
CA VAL A 90 -5.18 8.38 -4.86
C VAL A 90 -4.70 9.52 -5.77
N LEU A 91 -5.48 10.62 -5.79
CA LEU A 91 -5.28 11.80 -6.63
C LEU A 91 -4.04 12.63 -6.24
#